data_AF-A0A1I2IZL9-F1
#
_entry.id   AF-A0A1I2IZL9-F1
#
_cell.length_a   1.000
_cell.length_b   1.000
_cell.length_c   1.000
_cell.angle_alpha   90.00
_cell.angle_beta   90.00
_cell.angle_gamma   90.00
#
_symmetry.space_group_name_H-M   'P 1'
#
loop_
_entity.id
_entity.type
_entity.pdbx_description
1 polymer ?
#
loop_
_entity_poly.entity_id
_entity_poly.type
_entity_poly.pdbx_seq_one_letter_code
_entity_poly.pdbx_strand_id
1 'polypeptide(L)' 'MIDAIAFKYRTGTPWMDLPEHFGSWKGAHNRLRMWAADGTWEKVFTALLAQAD' A
#
# COMPACT_ATOMS: atom_id res chain seq x y z
N MET A 1 2.62 7.36 1.08
CA MET A 1 2.15 6.43 0.02
C MET A 1 1.92 5.02 0.55
N ILE A 2 2.92 4.34 1.13
CA ILE A 2 2.70 3.04 1.76
C ILE A 2 1.77 3.15 2.97
N ASP A 3 1.90 4.22 3.76
CA ASP A 3 0.98 4.49 4.88
C ASP A 3 -0.46 4.67 4.42
N ALA A 4 -0.68 5.23 3.22
CA ALA A 4 -2.01 5.38 2.63
C ALA A 4 -2.63 4.02 2.28
N ILE A 5 -1.82 3.13 1.71
CA ILE A 5 -2.23 1.76 1.38
C ILE A 5 -2.54 1.00 2.68
N ALA A 6 -1.64 1.05 3.66
CA ALA A 6 -1.82 0.42 4.96
C ALA A 6 -3.08 0.94 5.68
N PHE A 7 -3.29 2.26 5.69
CA PHE A 7 -4.48 2.89 6.26
C PHE A 7 -5.75 2.36 5.59
N LYS A 8 -5.84 2.38 4.25
CA LYS A 8 -6.98 1.86 3.51
C LYS A 8 -7.32 0.42 3.89
N TYR A 9 -6.32 -0.45 4.06
CA TYR A 9 -6.56 -1.85 4.44
C TYR A 9 -6.94 -2.01 5.92
N ARG A 10 -6.42 -1.14 6.80
CA ARG A 10 -6.77 -1.14 8.23
C ARG A 10 -8.18 -0.63 8.49
N THR A 11 -8.63 0.39 7.76
CA THR A 11 -9.89 1.10 8.02
C THR A 11 -11.00 0.74 7.04
N GLY A 12 -10.67 0.15 5.89
CA GLY A 12 -11.62 -0.08 4.81
C GLY A 12 -12.07 1.18 4.07
N THR A 13 -11.44 2.34 4.34
CA THR A 13 -11.82 3.62 3.74
C THR A 13 -11.76 3.55 2.20
N PRO A 14 -12.80 4.02 1.48
CA PRO A 14 -12.75 4.14 0.03
C PRO A 14 -11.59 5.04 -0.41
N TRP A 15 -10.99 4.78 -1.57
CA TRP A 15 -9.85 5.57 -2.04
C TRP A 15 -10.15 7.06 -2.17
N MET A 16 -11.37 7.43 -2.56
CA MET A 16 -11.77 8.82 -2.74
C MET A 16 -11.89 9.59 -1.41
N ASP A 17 -12.05 8.86 -0.30
CA ASP A 17 -12.22 9.41 1.05
C ASP A 17 -10.93 9.34 1.87
N LEU A 18 -9.80 9.09 1.22
CA LEU A 18 -8.51 9.01 1.86
C LEU A 18 -8.12 10.39 2.45
N PRO A 19 -7.68 10.48 3.72
CA PRO A 19 -7.26 11.75 4.31
C PRO A 19 -6.18 12.46 3.48
N GLU A 20 -6.31 13.79 3.35
CA GLU A 20 -5.45 14.60 2.48
C GLU A 20 -3.96 14.53 2.85
N HIS A 21 -3.62 14.32 4.12
CA HIS A 21 -2.24 14.18 4.59
C HIS A 21 -1.50 12.98 3.97
N PHE A 22 -2.22 11.99 3.43
CA PHE A 22 -1.61 10.88 2.69
C PHE A 22 -1.22 11.25 1.25
N GLY A 23 -1.62 12.43 0.78
CA GLY A 23 -1.42 12.91 -0.57
C GLY A 23 -2.40 12.28 -1.58
N SER A 24 -1.97 12.19 -2.84
CA SER A 24 -2.85 11.72 -3.92
C SER A 24 -3.22 10.24 -3.78
N TRP A 25 -4.50 9.96 -3.50
CA TRP A 25 -5.04 8.60 -3.49
C TRP A 25 -4.83 7.87 -4.81
N LYS A 26 -4.88 8.60 -5.95
CA LYS A 26 -4.65 8.03 -7.29
C LYS A 26 -3.23 7.47 -7.41
N GLY A 27 -2.25 8.19 -6.87
CA GLY A 27 -0.85 7.75 -6.85
C GLY A 27 -0.66 6.50 -5.99
N ALA A 28 -1.26 6.48 -4.79
CA ALA A 28 -1.22 5.32 -3.90
C ALA A 28 -1.89 4.08 -4.54
N HIS A 29 -3.08 4.26 -5.11
CA HIS A 29 -3.80 3.18 -5.81
C HIS A 29 -3.03 2.66 -7.03
N ASN A 30 -2.47 3.56 -7.85
CA ASN A 30 -1.67 3.15 -9.00
C ASN A 30 -0.42 2.37 -8.57
N ARG A 31 0.27 2.83 -7.52
CA ARG A 31 1.44 2.13 -6.98
C ARG A 31 1.08 0.74 -6.46
N LEU A 32 -0.01 0.64 -5.69
CA LEU A 32 -0.54 -0.63 -5.20
C LEU A 32 -0.73 -1.62 -6.36
N ARG A 33 -1.39 -1.17 -7.43
CA ARG A 33 -1.62 -1.99 -8.63
C ARG A 33 -0.33 -2.40 -9.33
N MET A 34 0.60 -1.46 -9.54
CA MET A 34 1.88 -1.75 -10.18
C MET A 34 2.67 -2.79 -9.39
N TRP A 35 2.74 -2.63 -8.07
CA TRP A 35 3.46 -3.55 -7.18
C TRP A 35 2.84 -4.93 -7.06
N ALA A 36 1.54 -5.03 -7.25
CA ALA A 36 0.87 -6.32 -7.38
C ALA A 36 1.22 -6.99 -8.71
N ALA A 37 1.35 -6.22 -9.79
CA ALA A 37 1.66 -6.74 -11.11
C ALA A 37 3.14 -7.13 -11.30
N ASP A 38 4.07 -6.39 -10.69
CA ASP A 38 5.52 -6.60 -10.85
C ASP A 38 6.14 -7.50 -9.77
N GLY A 39 5.30 -8.07 -8.87
CA GLY A 39 5.74 -8.96 -7.79
C GLY A 39 6.46 -8.26 -6.65
N THR A 40 6.48 -6.93 -6.58
CA THR A 40 7.13 -6.20 -5.48
C THR A 40 6.53 -6.55 -4.12
N TRP A 41 5.21 -6.77 -4.03
CA TRP A 41 4.61 -7.16 -2.74
C TRP A 41 5.13 -8.48 -2.19
N GLU A 42 5.36 -9.47 -3.06
CA GLU A 42 5.91 -10.76 -2.66
C GLU A 42 7.34 -10.60 -2.11
N LYS A 43 8.17 -9.78 -2.79
CA LYS A 43 9.53 -9.46 -2.33
C LYS A 43 9.54 -8.76 -0.99
N VAL A 44 8.66 -7.76 -0.82
CA VAL A 44 8.53 -7.02 0.45
C VAL A 44 8.08 -7.97 1.56
N PHE A 45 7.08 -8.81 1.32
CA PHE A 45 6.59 -9.76 2.31
C PHE A 45 7.68 -10.77 2.72
N THR A 46 8.41 -11.30 1.74
CA THR A 46 9.55 -12.22 1.98
C THR A 46 10.63 -11.56 2.84
N ALA A 47 10.99 -10.31 2.55
CA ALA A 47 12.01 -9.57 3.30
C ALA A 47 11.56 -9.20 4.72
N LEU A 48 10.26 -9.00 4.94
CA LEU A 48 9.69 -8.74 6.26
C LEU A 48 9.64 -10.01 7.11
N LEU A 49 9.25 -11.15 6.52
CA LEU A 49 9.27 -12.45 7.20
C LEU A 49 10.69 -12.80 7.64
N ALA A 50 11.69 -12.65 6.76
CA ALA A 50 13.08 -12.94 7.08
C ALA A 50 13.70 -12.03 8.16
N GLN A 51 13.09 -10.88 8.46
CA GLN A 51 13.50 -10.01 9.58
C GLN A 51 12.77 -10.34 10.89
N ALA A 52 11.67 -11.08 10.82
CA ALA A 52 10.87 -11.46 11.99
C ALA A 52 11.31 -12.81 12.60
N ASP A 53 12.07 -13.62 11.85
CA ASP A 53 12.86 -14.76 12.34
C ASP A 53 14.15 -14.32 13.04
#